data_AF-A0A940ZZR1-F1
#
_entry.id   AF-A0A940ZZR1-F1
#
_cell.length_a   1.000
_cell.length_b   1.000
_cell.length_c   1.000
_cell.angle_alpha   90.00
_cell.angle_beta   90.00
_cell.angle_gamma   90.00
#
_symmetry.space_group_name_H-M   'P 1'
#
loop_
_entity.id
_entity.type
_entity.pdbx_description
1 polymer ?
#
loop_
_entity_poly.entity_id
_entity_poly.type
_entity_poly.pdbx_seq_one_letter_code
_entity_poly.pdbx_strand_id
1 'polypeptide(L)'
;MDGKVVATWMMEHTLPIFLRWDENFDIGADTGTPVDDRDYQVPFKLTAKLDKLTIKVERPKLTPGDEQKLMEAAARAYDGPKHMQREPM
;
A
#
# COMPACT_ATOMS: atom_id res chain seq x y z
N MET A 1 20.19 22.11 -8.05
CA MET A 1 19.30 23.01 -7.30
C MET A 1 19.46 24.41 -7.87
N ASP A 2 18.46 25.27 -7.70
CA ASP A 2 18.38 26.60 -8.33
C ASP A 2 18.23 26.56 -9.85
N GLY A 3 17.26 25.78 -10.33
CA GLY A 3 16.98 25.64 -11.77
C GLY A 3 17.97 24.79 -12.55
N LYS A 4 19.03 24.28 -11.92
CA LYS A 4 20.04 23.42 -12.54
C LYS A 4 19.67 21.94 -12.42
N VAL A 5 19.74 21.22 -13.55
CA VAL A 5 19.61 19.76 -13.61
C VAL A 5 20.71 19.12 -12.75
N VAL A 6 20.31 18.29 -11.79
CA VAL A 6 21.22 17.67 -10.80
C VAL A 6 21.62 16.24 -11.16
N ALA A 7 20.83 15.55 -11.98
CA ALA A 7 21.15 14.23 -12.50
C ALA A 7 20.36 13.98 -13.79
N THR A 8 20.95 13.25 -14.74
CA THR A 8 20.27 12.72 -15.92
C THR A 8 20.91 11.38 -16.23
N TRP A 9 20.10 10.33 -16.29
CA TRP A 9 20.57 8.96 -16.49
C TRP A 9 19.61 8.22 -17.42
N MET A 10 20.18 7.44 -18.34
CA MET A 10 19.42 6.50 -19.18
C MET A 10 19.27 5.18 -18.43
N MET A 11 18.03 4.67 -18.37
CA MET A 11 17.74 3.35 -17.79
C MET A 11 17.76 2.33 -18.92
N GLU A 12 18.88 1.63 -19.12
CA GLU A 12 19.04 0.62 -20.18
C GLU A 12 18.06 -0.56 -20.00
N HIS A 13 17.70 -0.86 -18.75
CA HIS A 13 16.76 -1.91 -18.40
C HIS A 13 15.74 -1.41 -17.38
N THR A 14 14.48 -1.77 -17.59
CA THR A 14 13.38 -1.55 -16.65
C THR A 14 12.92 -2.88 -16.07
N LEU A 15 12.43 -2.89 -14.84
CA LEU A 15 11.79 -4.07 -14.28
C LEU A 15 10.45 -4.32 -14.98
N PRO A 16 10.24 -5.49 -15.62
CA PRO A 16 8.97 -5.80 -16.28
C PRO A 16 7.91 -6.33 -15.30
N ILE A 17 8.14 -6.17 -13.99
CA ILE A 17 7.26 -6.63 -12.92
C ILE A 17 6.94 -5.49 -11.97
N PHE A 18 5.78 -5.60 -11.34
CA PHE A 18 5.27 -4.63 -10.40
C PHE A 18 6.02 -4.73 -9.05
N LEU A 19 6.58 -3.61 -8.57
CA LEU A 19 7.16 -3.49 -7.23
C LEU A 19 6.03 -3.26 -6.21
N ARG A 20 6.12 -3.91 -5.04
CA ARG A 20 5.12 -4.02 -3.94
C ARG A 20 3.89 -3.09 -4.00
N TRP A 21 2.70 -3.70 -3.91
CA TRP A 21 1.39 -3.01 -4.02
C TRP A 21 0.94 -2.42 -2.69
N ASP A 22 1.51 -2.93 -1.61
CA ASP A 22 1.36 -2.48 -0.25
C ASP A 22 2.37 -1.36 0.03
N GLU A 23 2.18 -0.23 -0.64
CA GLU A 23 2.79 1.02 -0.22
C GLU A 23 1.95 1.65 0.89
N ASN A 24 2.60 1.96 2.00
CA ASN A 24 1.99 2.64 3.12
C ASN A 24 1.83 4.13 2.77
N PHE A 25 0.73 4.74 3.24
CA PHE A 25 0.60 6.20 3.17
C PHE A 25 1.40 6.83 4.33
N ASP A 26 2.68 7.10 4.07
CA ASP A 26 3.62 7.59 5.08
C ASP A 26 3.59 9.11 5.24
N ILE A 27 3.42 9.59 6.47
CA ILE A 27 3.50 11.01 6.83
C ILE A 27 4.61 11.19 7.86
N GLY A 28 5.65 11.93 7.48
CA GLY A 28 6.72 12.33 8.41
C GLY A 28 7.79 11.28 8.70
N ALA A 29 7.62 10.05 8.22
CA ALA A 29 8.66 9.01 8.22
C ALA A 29 8.32 7.97 7.15
N ASP A 30 9.22 7.74 6.20
CA ASP A 30 9.13 6.60 5.28
C ASP A 30 9.69 5.36 5.99
N THR A 31 8.89 4.30 6.07
CA THR A 31 9.26 3.03 6.74
C THR A 31 9.46 1.88 5.77
N GLY A 32 9.45 2.15 4.46
CA GLY A 32 9.64 1.18 3.39
C GLY A 32 11.03 0.55 3.36
N THR A 33 11.33 -0.17 2.28
CA THR A 33 12.66 -0.76 2.09
C THR A 33 13.59 0.27 1.43
N PRO A 34 14.81 0.47 1.95
CA PRO A 34 15.76 1.40 1.34
C PRO A 34 16.16 0.92 -0.05
N VAL A 35 16.41 1.87 -0.97
CA VAL A 35 16.91 1.57 -2.32
C VAL A 35 18.38 1.14 -2.26
N ASP A 36 19.17 1.79 -1.41
CA ASP A 36 20.55 1.42 -1.10
C ASP A 36 20.84 1.70 0.38
N ASP A 37 21.16 0.66 1.14
CA ASP A 37 21.53 0.76 2.56
C ASP A 37 22.77 1.66 2.79
N ARG A 38 23.58 1.92 1.76
CA ARG A 38 24.75 2.80 1.86
C ARG A 38 24.43 4.28 1.64
N ASP A 39 23.30 4.57 1.01
CA ASP A 39 22.90 5.95 0.67
C ASP A 39 21.98 6.53 1.75
N TYR A 40 20.97 5.77 2.18
CA TYR A 40 20.09 6.20 3.26
C TYR A 40 19.50 5.03 4.05
N GLN A 41 19.14 5.33 5.30
CA GLN A 41 18.60 4.36 6.26
C GLN A 41 17.15 4.73 6.59
N VAL A 42 16.29 3.71 6.61
CA VAL A 42 14.90 3.84 7.06
C VAL A 42 14.80 3.62 8.58
N PRO A 43 13.91 4.35 9.29
CA PRO A 43 12.96 5.30 8.75
C PRO A 43 13.58 6.66 8.44
N PHE A 44 13.25 7.22 7.27
CA PHE A 44 13.73 8.55 6.86
C PHE A 44 12.80 9.63 7.44
N LYS A 45 13.16 10.15 8.62
CA LYS A 45 12.30 11.05 9.40
C LYS A 45 12.35 12.49 8.89
N LEU A 46 11.17 13.12 8.84
CA LEU A 46 11.03 14.57 8.65
C LEU A 46 11.67 15.30 9.82
N THR A 47 12.62 16.20 9.54
CA THR A 47 13.30 17.05 10.54
C THR A 47 12.67 18.44 10.69
N ALA A 48 11.71 18.77 9.83
CA ALA A 48 10.96 20.02 9.86
C ALA A 48 9.63 19.88 10.62
N LYS A 49 8.97 21.00 10.89
CA LYS A 49 7.64 21.04 11.52
C LYS A 49 6.55 20.88 10.47
N LEU A 50 5.66 19.90 10.64
CA LEU A 50 4.45 19.76 9.85
C LEU A 50 3.29 20.48 10.54
N ASP A 51 2.99 21.72 10.13
CA ASP A 51 1.98 22.55 10.80
C ASP A 51 0.53 22.13 10.55
N LYS A 52 0.20 21.66 9.34
CA LYS A 52 -1.15 21.17 9.01
C LYS A 52 -1.13 20.19 7.86
N LEU A 53 -1.88 19.10 8.02
CA LEU A 53 -2.21 18.16 6.95
C LEU A 53 -3.74 17.99 6.92
N THR A 54 -4.33 18.00 5.73
CA THR A 54 -5.77 17.76 5.54
C THR A 54 -5.93 16.72 4.44
N ILE A 55 -6.55 15.60 4.78
CA ILE A 55 -6.77 14.47 3.87
C ILE A 55 -8.28 14.31 3.69
N LYS A 56 -8.73 14.35 2.43
CA LYS A 56 -10.11 14.04 2.07
C LYS A 56 -10.10 12.74 1.28
N VAL A 57 -10.60 11.67 1.89
CA VAL A 57 -10.71 10.35 1.24
C VAL A 57 -12.14 10.15 0.78
N GLU A 58 -12.33 10.08 -0.53
CA GLU A 58 -13.61 9.67 -1.14
C GLU A 58 -13.47 8.22 -1.57
N ARG A 59 -14.05 7.31 -0.78
CA ARG A 59 -14.08 5.89 -1.15
C ARG A 59 -15.18 5.66 -2.18
N PRO A 60 -14.93 4.88 -3.24
CA PRO A 60 -15.98 4.46 -4.15
C PRO A 60 -17.04 3.69 -3.34
N LYS A 61 -18.31 4.06 -3.53
CA LYS A 61 -19.44 3.32 -2.97
C LYS A 61 -19.94 2.35 -4.03
N LEU A 62 -20.14 1.11 -3.64
CA LEU A 62 -20.76 0.13 -4.51
C LEU A 62 -22.21 0.51 -4.76
N THR A 63 -22.72 0.15 -5.93
CA THR A 63 -24.17 0.19 -6.16
C THR A 63 -24.81 -0.93 -5.33
N PRO A 64 -26.11 -0.84 -4.96
CA PRO A 64 -26.78 -1.93 -4.25
C PRO A 64 -26.67 -3.28 -4.97
N GLY A 65 -26.67 -3.26 -6.31
CA GLY A 65 -26.49 -4.46 -7.12
C GLY A 65 -25.09 -5.06 -7.04
N ASP A 66 -24.05 -4.23 -6.93
CA ASP A 66 -22.66 -4.71 -6.78
C ASP A 66 -22.35 -5.15 -5.34
N GLU A 67 -22.99 -4.53 -4.34
CA GLU A 67 -22.96 -5.02 -2.95
C GLU A 67 -23.55 -6.43 -2.86
N GLN A 68 -24.71 -6.67 -3.50
CA GLN A 68 -25.34 -7.98 -3.51
C GLN A 68 -24.46 -9.03 -4.20
N LYS A 69 -23.90 -8.71 -5.38
CA LYS A 69 -22.96 -9.61 -6.09
C LYS A 69 -21.74 -9.93 -5.23
N LEU A 70 -21.20 -8.95 -4.52
CA LEU A 70 -20.06 -9.14 -3.63
C LEU A 70 -20.40 -10.06 -2.46
N MET A 71 -21.57 -9.87 -1.83
CA MET A 71 -22.04 -10.72 -0.74
C MET A 71 -22.27 -12.17 -1.19
N GLU A 72 -22.89 -12.36 -2.36
CA GLU A 72 -23.09 -13.70 -2.95
C GLU A 72 -21.77 -14.39 -3.28
N ALA A 73 -20.79 -13.66 -3.83
CA ALA A 73 -19.45 -14.18 -4.10
C ALA A 73 -18.70 -14.55 -2.80
N ALA A 74 -18.79 -13.72 -1.77
CA ALA A 74 -18.19 -13.98 -0.47
C ALA A 74 -18.83 -15.21 0.22
N ALA A 75 -20.16 -15.35 0.15
CA ALA A 75 -20.86 -16.52 0.68
C ALA A 75 -20.44 -17.82 -0.04
N ARG A 76 -20.35 -17.79 -1.38
CA ARG A 76 -19.86 -18.94 -2.17
C ARG A 76 -18.40 -19.29 -1.88
N ALA A 77 -17.56 -18.30 -1.63
CA ALA A 77 -16.15 -18.51 -1.27
C ALA A 77 -15.97 -19.05 0.17
N TYR A 78 -16.94 -18.78 1.06
CA TYR A 78 -16.91 -19.21 2.46
C TYR A 78 -17.34 -20.68 2.67
N ASP A 79 -17.82 -21.37 1.63
CA ASP A 79 -18.14 -22.81 1.66
C ASP A 79 -16.89 -23.72 1.59
N GLY A 80 -15.85 -23.37 2.35
CA GLY A 80 -14.76 -24.28 2.74
C GLY A 80 -15.20 -25.26 3.85
N PRO A 81 -14.50 -26.39 4.06
CA PRO A 81 -15.06 -27.56 4.75
C PRO A 81 -15.49 -27.28 6.21
N LYS A 82 -16.79 -27.46 6.48
CA LYS A 82 -17.42 -27.41 7.81
C LYS A 82 -17.12 -28.66 8.67
N HIS A 83 -15.86 -28.99 8.92
CA HIS A 83 -15.52 -30.11 9.82
C HIS A 83 -14.44 -29.70 10.82
N MET A 84 -14.88 -29.29 12.02
CA MET A 84 -14.35 -29.79 13.29
C MET A 84 -15.23 -29.30 14.46
N GLN A 85 -16.44 -29.86 14.60
CA GLN A 85 -17.07 -29.85 15.91
C GLN A 85 -16.26 -30.80 16.80
N ARG A 86 -15.53 -30.26 17.77
CA ARG A 86 -14.97 -31.05 18.85
C ARG A 86 -16.11 -31.34 19.82
N GLU A 87 -16.56 -32.60 19.87
CA GLU A 87 -17.45 -33.04 20.94
C GLU A 87 -16.69 -33.02 22.28
N PRO A 88 -17.33 -32.60 23.38
CA PRO A 88 -16.70 -32.56 24.69
C PRO A 88 -16.49 -33.99 25.23
N MET A 89 -15.30 -34.24 25.80
CA MET A 89 -15.04 -35.41 26.65
C MET A 89 -15.78 -35.33 27.97
#